data_AF-A0A231H2R8-F1
#
_entry.id   AF-A0A231H2R8-F1
#
_cell.length_a   1.000
_cell.length_b   1.000
_cell.length_c   1.000
_cell.angle_alpha   90.00
_cell.angle_beta   90.00
_cell.angle_gamma   90.00
#
_symmetry.space_group_name_H-M   'P 1'
#
loop_
_entity.id
_entity.type
_entity.pdbx_description
1 polymer ?
#
loop_
_entity_poly.entity_id
_entity_poly.type
_entity_poly.pdbx_seq_one_letter_code
_entity_poly.pdbx_strand_id
1 'polypeptide(L)'
;MTESQRDEVANVASAVSRCLSDLEPVFEQIDWAEDEIARAQQRHTRHRNTVYHSFALLMPTHERMRQEFVYRSHCRELLDRVAAGLSPVYGTAAEVALTVMEASQKAPLNTAAFGLYVRMWIQAGFPHVESVTGSHEHYEAIAKSRIDDLEAETRTRLSVADRVLRAIDCPGRHHGQPADDCQYARPSLAA
;
A
#
# COMPACT_ATOMS: atom_id res chain seq x y z
N MET A 1 -19.20 28.27 -37.34
CA MET A 1 -18.18 28.11 -36.28
C MET A 1 -16.92 28.80 -36.75
N THR A 2 -16.52 29.87 -36.08
CA THR A 2 -15.33 30.65 -36.43
C THR A 2 -14.06 29.89 -36.04
N GLU A 3 -12.92 30.27 -36.61
CA GLU A 3 -11.61 29.67 -36.31
C GLU A 3 -11.26 29.79 -34.81
N SER A 4 -11.56 30.94 -34.21
CA SER A 4 -11.45 31.17 -32.76
C SER A 4 -12.30 30.21 -31.91
N GLN A 5 -13.50 29.82 -32.35
CA GLN A 5 -14.33 28.85 -31.63
C GLN A 5 -13.79 27.41 -31.73
N ARG A 6 -13.02 27.09 -32.78
CA ARG A 6 -12.36 25.78 -32.93
C ARG A 6 -11.15 25.65 -31.99
N ASP A 7 -10.36 26.71 -31.89
CA ASP A 7 -9.17 26.73 -31.03
C ASP A 7 -9.53 26.65 -29.55
N GLU A 8 -10.63 27.28 -29.14
CA GLU A 8 -11.12 27.25 -27.75
C GLU A 8 -11.61 25.84 -27.36
N VAL A 9 -12.34 25.16 -28.24
CA VAL A 9 -12.77 23.76 -28.04
C VAL A 9 -11.57 22.81 -28.00
N ALA A 10 -10.57 23.01 -28.86
CA ALA A 10 -9.34 22.20 -28.86
C ALA A 10 -8.54 22.39 -27.55
N ASN A 11 -8.48 23.61 -27.02
CA ASN A 11 -7.81 23.90 -25.75
C ASN A 11 -8.52 23.25 -24.56
N VAL A 12 -9.85 23.29 -24.52
CA VAL A 12 -10.65 22.61 -23.48
C VAL A 12 -10.48 21.09 -23.57
N ALA A 13 -10.55 20.51 -24.77
CA ALA A 13 -10.35 19.08 -24.97
C ALA A 13 -8.94 18.62 -24.54
N SER A 14 -7.90 19.41 -24.84
CA SER A 14 -6.54 19.15 -24.39
C SER A 14 -6.39 19.25 -22.87
N ALA A 15 -7.04 20.23 -22.23
CA ALA A 15 -7.05 20.36 -20.78
C ALA A 15 -7.76 19.19 -20.09
N VAL A 16 -8.93 18.77 -20.60
CA VAL A 16 -9.66 17.61 -20.11
C VAL A 16 -8.84 16.33 -20.29
N SER A 17 -8.22 16.13 -21.46
CA SER A 17 -7.38 14.96 -21.71
C SER A 17 -6.18 14.88 -20.76
N ARG A 18 -5.52 16.01 -20.47
CA ARG A 18 -4.44 16.03 -19.48
C ARG A 18 -4.93 15.69 -18.08
N CYS A 19 -6.04 16.29 -17.64
CA CYS A 19 -6.66 15.94 -16.36
C CYS A 19 -7.00 14.44 -16.26
N LEU A 20 -7.53 13.84 -17.34
CA LEU A 20 -7.86 12.42 -17.35
C LEU A 20 -6.61 11.54 -17.31
N SER A 21 -5.56 11.87 -18.08
CA SER A 21 -4.28 11.17 -18.02
C SER A 21 -3.59 11.28 -16.65
N ASP A 22 -3.75 12.40 -15.95
CA ASP A 22 -3.21 12.60 -14.61
C ASP A 22 -3.95 11.76 -13.55
N LEU A 23 -5.22 11.39 -13.82
CA LEU A 23 -6.06 10.57 -12.95
C LEU A 23 -6.00 9.07 -13.25
N GLU A 24 -5.59 8.67 -14.45
CA GLU A 24 -5.49 7.27 -14.88
C GLU A 24 -4.66 6.41 -13.89
N PRO A 25 -3.49 6.84 -13.39
CA PRO A 25 -2.74 6.06 -12.40
C PRO A 25 -3.46 5.89 -11.05
N VAL A 26 -4.37 6.81 -10.71
CA VAL A 26 -5.17 6.74 -9.47
C VAL A 26 -6.24 5.67 -9.61
N PHE A 27 -6.90 5.57 -10.76
CA PHE A 27 -7.88 4.52 -11.03
C PHE A 27 -7.24 3.13 -11.06
N GLU A 28 -6.06 2.98 -11.67
CA GLU A 28 -5.31 1.71 -11.64
C GLU A 28 -4.98 1.28 -10.20
N GLN A 29 -4.56 2.22 -9.35
CA GLN A 29 -4.31 1.92 -7.94
C GLN A 29 -5.57 1.51 -7.17
N ILE A 30 -6.72 2.12 -7.46
CA ILE A 30 -8.01 1.71 -6.88
C ILE A 30 -8.30 0.26 -7.26
N ASP A 31 -8.19 -0.10 -8.54
CA ASP A 31 -8.42 -1.46 -9.02
C ASP A 31 -7.46 -2.46 -8.33
N TRP A 32 -6.17 -2.11 -8.20
CA TRP A 32 -5.19 -2.95 -7.50
C TRP A 32 -5.51 -3.11 -6.01
N ALA A 33 -6.03 -2.06 -5.36
CA ALA A 33 -6.42 -2.10 -3.96
C ALA A 33 -7.66 -2.98 -3.73
N GLU A 34 -8.69 -2.85 -4.58
CA GLU A 34 -9.88 -3.69 -4.55
C GLU A 34 -9.53 -5.17 -4.79
N ASP A 35 -8.66 -5.44 -5.76
CA ASP A 35 -8.11 -6.78 -6.01
C ASP A 35 -7.39 -7.35 -4.78
N GLU A 36 -6.53 -6.58 -4.12
CA GLU A 36 -5.83 -7.04 -2.92
C GLU A 36 -6.78 -7.25 -1.74
N ILE A 37 -7.83 -6.44 -1.60
CA ILE A 37 -8.91 -6.71 -0.63
C ILE A 37 -9.56 -8.04 -0.94
N ALA A 38 -9.98 -8.29 -2.19
CA ALA A 38 -10.61 -9.55 -2.58
C ALA A 38 -9.70 -10.75 -2.29
N ARG A 39 -8.41 -10.66 -2.63
CA ARG A 39 -7.41 -11.69 -2.32
C ARG A 39 -7.21 -11.86 -0.81
N ALA A 40 -7.18 -10.77 -0.05
CA ALA A 40 -7.06 -10.83 1.40
C ALA A 40 -8.30 -11.43 2.07
N GLN A 41 -9.51 -11.18 1.56
CA GLN A 41 -10.74 -11.81 2.03
C GLN A 41 -10.72 -13.34 1.82
N GLN A 42 -10.14 -13.81 0.72
CA GLN A 42 -9.93 -15.24 0.46
C GLN A 42 -8.91 -15.86 1.43
N ARG A 43 -7.81 -15.16 1.72
CA ARG A 43 -6.78 -15.60 2.68
C ARG A 43 -7.29 -15.59 4.13
N HIS A 44 -8.07 -14.57 4.50
CA HIS A 44 -8.51 -14.29 5.86
C HIS A 44 -10.03 -14.37 6.00
N THR A 45 -10.60 -15.54 5.71
CA THR A 45 -12.05 -15.75 5.65
C THR A 45 -12.80 -15.32 6.90
N ARG A 46 -12.22 -15.52 8.09
CA ARG A 46 -12.79 -15.09 9.39
C ARG A 46 -12.83 -13.58 9.58
N HIS A 47 -11.98 -12.84 8.87
CA HIS A 47 -11.84 -11.39 8.98
C HIS A 47 -12.26 -10.68 7.69
N ARG A 48 -12.96 -11.38 6.78
CA ARG A 48 -13.31 -10.88 5.43
C ARG A 48 -14.01 -9.52 5.44
N ASN A 49 -14.90 -9.29 6.40
CA ASN A 49 -15.65 -8.04 6.49
C ASN A 49 -14.76 -6.91 7.05
N THR A 50 -13.89 -7.19 8.01
CA THR A 50 -12.91 -6.21 8.53
C THR A 50 -11.92 -5.80 7.42
N VAL A 51 -11.43 -6.78 6.65
CA VAL A 51 -10.56 -6.58 5.50
C VAL A 51 -11.27 -5.74 4.42
N TYR A 52 -12.54 -6.02 4.10
CA TYR A 52 -13.33 -5.22 3.16
C TYR A 52 -13.36 -3.74 3.55
N HIS A 53 -13.57 -3.45 4.83
CA HIS A 53 -13.65 -2.08 5.34
C HIS A 53 -12.30 -1.38 5.53
N SER A 54 -11.20 -2.01 5.11
CA SER A 54 -9.84 -1.49 5.28
C SER A 54 -9.31 -0.67 4.11
N PHE A 55 -10.11 -0.44 3.06
CA PHE A 55 -9.69 0.29 1.86
C PHE A 55 -9.00 1.63 2.16
N ALA A 56 -9.53 2.42 3.10
CA ALA A 56 -8.97 3.72 3.47
C ALA A 56 -7.55 3.64 4.07
N LEU A 57 -7.10 2.45 4.51
CA LEU A 57 -5.74 2.25 5.01
C LEU A 57 -4.70 2.13 3.89
N LEU A 58 -5.14 1.82 2.66
CA LEU A 58 -4.29 1.45 1.53
C LEU A 58 -3.73 2.65 0.76
N MET A 59 -3.78 3.84 1.34
CA MET A 59 -3.27 5.05 0.71
C MET A 59 -1.75 4.95 0.50
N PRO A 60 -1.25 5.16 -0.74
CA PRO A 60 0.17 5.12 -1.00
C PRO A 60 0.88 6.27 -0.28
N THR A 61 2.10 6.01 0.21
CA THR A 61 2.92 6.98 0.94
C THR A 61 4.19 7.39 0.22
N HIS A 62 4.45 6.80 -0.94
CA HIS A 62 5.67 7.02 -1.70
C HIS A 62 5.38 7.01 -3.20
N GLU A 63 6.03 7.89 -3.98
CA GLU A 63 5.78 8.03 -5.43
C GLU A 63 5.98 6.72 -6.21
N ARG A 64 7.01 5.96 -5.87
CA ARG A 64 7.28 4.60 -6.41
C ARG A 64 6.17 3.57 -6.16
N MET A 65 5.17 3.86 -5.33
CA MET A 65 3.96 3.03 -5.26
C MET A 65 3.05 3.22 -6.48
N ARG A 66 3.41 4.03 -7.47
CA ARG A 66 2.80 3.94 -8.82
C ARG A 66 3.14 2.63 -9.54
N GLN A 67 4.16 1.90 -9.09
CA GLN A 67 4.48 0.59 -9.62
C GLN A 67 3.62 -0.48 -8.93
N GLU A 68 2.87 -1.26 -9.71
CA GLU A 68 1.90 -2.24 -9.19
C GLU A 68 2.47 -3.16 -8.11
N PHE A 69 3.62 -3.79 -8.35
CA PHE A 69 4.19 -4.76 -7.40
C PHE A 69 4.57 -4.11 -6.06
N VAL A 70 4.97 -2.83 -6.07
CA VAL A 70 5.32 -2.06 -4.87
C VAL A 70 4.06 -1.74 -4.09
N TYR A 71 3.03 -1.25 -4.77
CA TYR A 71 1.75 -0.92 -4.16
C TYR A 71 1.03 -2.14 -3.59
N ARG A 72 0.92 -3.22 -4.37
CA ARG A 72 0.28 -4.45 -3.92
C ARG A 72 0.99 -5.07 -2.72
N SER A 73 2.32 -4.97 -2.65
CA SER A 73 3.09 -5.40 -1.47
C SER A 73 2.70 -4.60 -0.22
N HIS A 74 2.66 -3.28 -0.34
CA HIS A 74 2.21 -2.37 0.72
C HIS A 74 0.80 -2.72 1.19
N CYS A 75 -0.16 -2.85 0.27
CA CYS A 75 -1.54 -3.19 0.58
C CYS A 75 -1.66 -4.55 1.27
N ARG A 76 -0.98 -5.57 0.74
CA ARG A 76 -1.01 -6.93 1.31
C ARG A 76 -0.55 -6.94 2.77
N GLU A 77 0.57 -6.29 3.08
CA GLU A 77 1.08 -6.25 4.45
C GLU A 77 0.12 -5.53 5.41
N LEU A 78 -0.52 -4.43 4.97
CA LEU A 78 -1.51 -3.74 5.79
C LEU A 78 -2.76 -4.59 6.04
N LEU A 79 -3.28 -5.25 5.02
CA LEU A 79 -4.45 -6.13 5.14
C LEU A 79 -4.16 -7.35 6.01
N ASP A 80 -2.97 -7.93 5.89
CA ASP A 80 -2.53 -9.04 6.73
C ASP A 80 -2.40 -8.62 8.20
N ARG A 81 -1.88 -7.42 8.48
CA ARG A 81 -1.84 -6.86 9.84
C ARG A 81 -3.24 -6.64 10.41
N VAL A 82 -4.16 -6.07 9.64
CA VAL A 82 -5.56 -5.88 10.07
C VAL A 82 -6.20 -7.21 10.41
N ALA A 83 -6.05 -8.22 9.54
CA ALA A 83 -6.60 -9.55 9.78
C ALA A 83 -5.99 -10.21 11.03
N ALA A 84 -4.71 -9.96 11.32
CA ALA A 84 -4.03 -10.43 12.52
C ALA A 84 -4.32 -9.60 13.79
N GLY A 85 -5.13 -8.52 13.70
CA GLY A 85 -5.36 -7.59 14.81
C GLY A 85 -4.13 -6.76 15.21
N LEU A 86 -3.14 -6.66 14.31
CA LEU A 86 -1.93 -5.87 14.51
C LEU A 86 -2.15 -4.43 14.04
N SER A 87 -1.39 -3.50 14.63
CA SER A 87 -1.49 -2.09 14.28
C SER A 87 -1.01 -1.82 12.84
N PRO A 88 -1.84 -1.19 11.98
CA PRO A 88 -1.42 -0.84 10.62
C PRO A 88 -0.55 0.43 10.58
N VAL A 89 -0.42 1.18 11.68
CA VAL A 89 0.22 2.51 11.69
C VAL A 89 1.69 2.51 11.29
N TYR A 90 2.44 1.46 11.64
CA TYR A 90 3.88 1.39 11.42
C TYR A 90 4.22 1.20 9.94
N GLY A 91 5.40 1.66 9.52
CA GLY A 91 5.89 1.45 8.16
C GLY A 91 5.85 -0.02 7.73
N THR A 92 5.41 -0.28 6.51
CA THR A 92 5.46 -1.57 5.81
C THR A 92 6.88 -1.86 5.31
N ALA A 93 7.19 -3.12 4.99
CA ALA A 93 8.47 -3.51 4.41
C ALA A 93 8.73 -2.77 3.09
N ALA A 94 7.70 -2.59 2.26
CA ALA A 94 7.78 -1.78 1.05
C ALA A 94 8.21 -0.33 1.36
N GLU A 95 7.58 0.33 2.33
CA GLU A 95 7.93 1.70 2.74
C GLU A 95 9.37 1.79 3.27
N VAL A 96 9.81 0.82 4.07
CA VAL A 96 11.18 0.79 4.59
C VAL A 96 12.19 0.57 3.47
N ALA A 97 11.95 -0.37 2.56
CA ALA A 97 12.84 -0.64 1.42
C ALA A 97 13.02 0.61 0.53
N LEU A 98 11.92 1.30 0.22
CA LEU A 98 11.96 2.55 -0.55
C LEU A 98 12.72 3.65 0.20
N THR A 99 12.48 3.81 1.50
CA THR A 99 13.18 4.79 2.34
C THR A 99 14.70 4.55 2.36
N VAL A 100 15.13 3.30 2.50
CA VAL A 100 16.56 2.97 2.50
C VAL A 100 17.18 3.14 1.11
N MET A 101 16.44 2.83 0.03
CA MET A 101 16.87 3.11 -1.34
C MET A 101 17.03 4.62 -1.60
N GLU A 102 16.17 5.47 -1.06
CA GLU A 102 16.34 6.93 -1.16
C GLU A 102 17.55 7.41 -0.35
N ALA A 103 17.76 6.85 0.84
CA ALA A 103 18.93 7.17 1.65
C ALA A 103 20.24 6.79 0.93
N SER A 104 20.27 5.67 0.19
CA SER A 104 21.46 5.21 -0.53
C SER A 104 21.86 6.13 -1.69
N GLN A 105 20.95 6.95 -2.20
CA GLN A 105 21.24 7.96 -3.23
C GLN A 105 21.98 9.17 -2.67
N LYS A 106 21.92 9.39 -1.35
CA LYS A 106 22.53 10.54 -0.66
C LYS A 106 23.87 10.18 -0.01
N ALA A 107 23.99 8.95 0.48
CA ALA A 107 25.21 8.45 1.10
C ALA A 107 25.32 6.92 0.97
N PRO A 108 26.54 6.37 0.94
CA PRO A 108 26.74 4.92 0.99
C PRO A 108 26.08 4.29 2.23
N LEU A 109 25.42 3.15 2.05
CA LEU A 109 24.83 2.39 3.15
C LEU A 109 25.92 1.65 3.93
N ASN A 110 25.81 1.66 5.26
CA ASN A 110 26.61 0.76 6.09
C ASN A 110 26.04 -0.67 6.07
N THR A 111 26.75 -1.62 6.67
CA THR A 111 26.37 -3.05 6.72
C THR A 111 24.95 -3.28 7.23
N ALA A 112 24.53 -2.58 8.29
CA ALA A 112 23.19 -2.77 8.87
C ALA A 112 22.09 -2.18 7.99
N ALA A 113 22.33 -0.99 7.41
CA ALA A 113 21.36 -0.35 6.51
C ALA A 113 21.19 -1.15 5.20
N PHE A 114 22.28 -1.68 4.63
CA PHE A 114 22.18 -2.57 3.48
C PHE A 114 21.48 -3.89 3.85
N GLY A 115 21.81 -4.49 4.99
CA GLY A 115 21.12 -5.68 5.50
C GLY A 115 19.61 -5.45 5.68
N LEU A 116 19.21 -4.29 6.22
CA LEU A 116 17.81 -3.90 6.34
C LEU A 116 17.14 -3.78 4.96
N TYR A 117 17.79 -3.13 4.00
CA TYR A 117 17.26 -3.01 2.64
C TYR A 117 16.95 -4.38 2.03
N VAL A 118 17.90 -5.31 2.12
CA VAL A 118 17.75 -6.67 1.59
C VAL A 118 16.63 -7.42 2.31
N ARG A 119 16.58 -7.37 3.64
CA ARG A 119 15.51 -8.01 4.43
C ARG A 119 14.14 -7.48 4.02
N MET A 120 13.98 -6.16 3.91
CA MET A 120 12.71 -5.54 3.57
C MET A 120 12.32 -5.80 2.11
N TRP A 121 13.28 -5.88 1.19
CA TRP A 121 13.04 -6.30 -0.19
C TRP A 121 12.43 -7.71 -0.26
N ILE A 122 13.01 -8.65 0.49
CA ILE A 122 12.54 -10.04 0.57
C ILE A 122 11.16 -10.09 1.25
N GLN A 123 11.00 -9.42 2.39
CA GLN A 123 9.74 -9.43 3.14
C GLN A 123 8.60 -8.75 2.39
N ALA A 124 8.89 -7.71 1.61
CA ALA A 124 7.94 -7.09 0.69
C ALA A 124 7.55 -8.04 -0.47
N GLY A 125 8.30 -9.13 -0.70
CA GLY A 125 8.08 -10.02 -1.82
C GLY A 125 8.35 -9.34 -3.16
N PHE A 126 9.31 -8.41 -3.20
CA PHE A 126 9.75 -7.79 -4.44
C PHE A 126 10.49 -8.81 -5.33
N PRO A 127 10.62 -8.55 -6.64
CA PRO A 127 11.28 -9.47 -7.57
C PRO A 127 12.67 -9.88 -7.09
N HIS A 128 13.03 -11.16 -7.26
CA HIS A 128 14.37 -11.63 -6.91
C HIS A 128 15.41 -10.93 -7.79
N VAL A 129 16.43 -10.35 -7.17
CA VAL A 129 17.56 -9.72 -7.85
C VAL A 129 18.81 -10.22 -7.14
N GLU A 130 19.57 -11.10 -7.80
CA GLU A 130 20.71 -11.80 -7.19
C GLU A 130 21.71 -10.86 -6.51
N SER A 131 21.99 -9.70 -7.13
CA SER A 131 22.89 -8.68 -6.57
C SER A 131 22.37 -8.00 -5.30
N VAL A 132 21.09 -8.14 -4.98
CA VAL A 132 20.44 -7.60 -3.78
C VAL A 132 20.20 -8.72 -2.77
N THR A 133 19.50 -9.77 -3.18
CA THR A 133 19.00 -10.81 -2.27
C THR A 133 19.99 -11.95 -2.01
N GLY A 134 20.96 -12.18 -2.90
CA GLY A 134 21.91 -13.30 -2.80
C GLY A 134 22.87 -13.22 -1.59
N SER A 135 22.99 -12.05 -0.96
CA SER A 135 23.83 -11.85 0.23
C SER A 135 23.04 -11.77 1.54
N HIS A 136 21.73 -12.04 1.54
CA HIS A 136 20.87 -11.87 2.72
C HIS A 136 21.40 -12.57 3.97
N GLU A 137 21.72 -13.86 3.86
CA GLU A 137 22.22 -14.67 4.98
C GLU A 137 23.51 -14.11 5.59
N HIS A 138 24.40 -13.56 4.74
CA HIS A 138 25.66 -12.96 5.17
C HIS A 138 25.45 -11.71 6.04
N TYR A 139 24.58 -10.80 5.60
CA TYR A 139 24.30 -9.57 6.35
C TYR A 139 23.56 -9.84 7.65
N GLU A 140 22.61 -10.79 7.64
CA GLU A 140 21.94 -11.25 8.86
C GLU A 140 22.95 -11.81 9.86
N ALA A 141 23.85 -12.70 9.44
CA ALA A 141 24.84 -13.30 10.34
C ALA A 141 25.75 -12.27 11.02
N ILE A 142 26.12 -11.18 10.33
CA ILE A 142 27.08 -10.18 10.83
C ILE A 142 26.41 -9.07 11.65
N ALA A 143 25.20 -8.68 11.28
CA ALA A 143 24.60 -7.43 11.76
C ALA A 143 23.17 -7.57 12.29
N LYS A 144 22.63 -8.80 12.45
CA LYS A 144 21.22 -9.02 12.84
C LYS A 144 20.69 -8.07 13.91
N SER A 145 21.34 -7.98 15.07
CA SER A 145 20.86 -7.11 16.16
C SER A 145 20.73 -5.65 15.72
N ARG A 146 21.71 -5.14 14.98
CA ARG A 146 21.70 -3.75 14.46
C ARG A 146 20.65 -3.56 13.36
N ILE A 147 20.39 -4.60 12.56
CA ILE A 147 19.32 -4.60 11.56
C ILE A 147 17.96 -4.59 12.26
N ASP A 148 17.77 -5.39 13.31
CA ASP A 148 16.54 -5.46 14.10
C ASP A 148 16.22 -4.09 14.75
N ASP A 149 17.23 -3.45 15.36
CA ASP A 149 17.10 -2.11 15.94
C ASP A 149 16.73 -1.07 14.88
N LEU A 150 17.45 -1.08 13.74
CA LEU A 150 17.21 -0.14 12.65
C LEU A 150 15.85 -0.35 11.99
N GLU A 151 15.37 -1.60 11.90
CA GLU A 151 14.02 -1.91 11.40
C GLU A 151 12.96 -1.30 12.32
N ALA A 152 13.05 -1.56 13.63
CA ALA A 152 12.09 -1.05 14.61
C ALA A 152 12.06 0.49 14.61
N GLU A 153 13.22 1.13 14.60
CA GLU A 153 13.34 2.58 14.51
C GLU A 153 12.73 3.11 13.21
N THR A 154 13.08 2.52 12.06
CA THR A 154 12.63 2.99 10.76
C THR A 154 11.12 2.83 10.59
N ARG A 155 10.55 1.68 10.95
CA ARG A 155 9.11 1.44 10.91
C ARG A 155 8.36 2.41 11.83
N THR A 156 8.92 2.73 12.99
CA THR A 156 8.36 3.71 13.92
C THR A 156 8.38 5.12 13.31
N ARG A 157 9.49 5.54 12.71
CA ARG A 157 9.60 6.85 12.06
C ARG A 157 8.69 7.01 10.85
N LEU A 158 8.44 5.92 10.12
CA LEU A 158 7.52 5.88 8.99
C LEU A 158 6.05 5.70 9.41
N SER A 159 5.72 5.86 10.69
CA SER A 159 4.34 5.67 11.14
C SER A 159 3.41 6.71 10.54
N VAL A 160 2.24 6.27 10.08
CA VAL A 160 1.15 7.14 9.63
C VAL A 160 0.06 7.12 10.69
N ALA A 161 -0.02 8.20 11.48
CA ALA A 161 -0.90 8.27 12.66
C ALA A 161 -2.38 8.04 12.32
N ASP A 162 -2.84 8.53 11.17
CA ASP A 162 -4.22 8.39 10.71
C ASP A 162 -4.50 7.06 9.99
N ARG A 163 -3.49 6.20 9.80
CA ARG A 163 -3.66 4.85 9.23
C ARG A 163 -4.16 3.90 10.31
N VAL A 164 -5.39 4.11 10.73
CA VAL A 164 -6.10 3.32 11.73
C VAL A 164 -7.49 2.97 11.23
N LEU A 165 -7.91 1.74 11.48
CA LEU A 165 -9.28 1.33 11.19
C LEU A 165 -10.20 1.98 12.24
N ARG A 166 -10.91 3.03 11.83
CA ARG A 166 -11.88 3.73 12.69
C ARG A 166 -13.15 2.88 12.84
N ALA A 167 -14.12 3.41 13.59
CA ALA A 167 -15.44 2.80 13.69
C ALA A 167 -16.00 2.53 12.28
N ILE A 168 -16.33 1.27 12.01
CA ILE A 168 -16.84 0.85 10.71
C ILE A 168 -18.33 1.16 10.66
N ASP A 169 -18.70 2.01 9.72
CA ASP A 169 -20.10 2.25 9.34
C ASP A 169 -20.41 1.48 8.05
N CYS A 170 -21.16 0.39 8.16
CA CYS A 170 -21.56 -0.41 7.00
C CYS A 170 -23.07 -0.30 6.76
N PRO A 171 -23.50 0.15 5.56
CA PRO A 171 -24.93 0.20 5.19
C PRO A 171 -25.51 -1.18 4.82
N GLY A 172 -24.81 -2.28 5.10
CA GLY A 172 -25.21 -3.63 4.71
C GLY A 172 -25.00 -3.95 3.23
N ARG A 173 -24.13 -3.20 2.54
CA ARG A 173 -23.78 -3.45 1.13
C ARG A 173 -22.29 -3.40 0.89
N HIS A 174 -21.79 -4.38 0.14
CA HIS A 174 -20.42 -4.46 -0.36
C HIS A 174 -20.44 -4.41 -1.89
N HIS A 175 -19.75 -3.44 -2.51
CA HIS A 175 -19.81 -3.16 -3.96
C HIS A 175 -21.25 -3.14 -4.53
N GLY A 176 -22.19 -2.54 -3.80
CA GLY A 176 -23.61 -2.46 -4.19
C GLY A 176 -24.42 -3.73 -3.95
N GLN A 177 -23.79 -4.88 -3.67
CA GLN A 177 -24.47 -6.13 -3.35
C GLN A 177 -24.82 -6.21 -1.85
N PRO A 178 -25.94 -6.84 -1.46
CA PRO A 178 -26.23 -7.12 -0.06
C PRO A 178 -25.10 -7.90 0.61
N ALA A 179 -24.72 -7.48 1.82
CA ALA A 179 -23.67 -8.10 2.63
C ALA A 179 -24.28 -8.63 3.93
N ASP A 180 -25.15 -9.65 3.80
CA ASP A 180 -26.00 -10.15 4.89
C ASP A 180 -25.22 -10.74 6.08
N ASP A 181 -23.97 -11.15 5.85
CA ASP A 181 -23.08 -11.70 6.87
C ASP A 181 -22.11 -10.65 7.46
N CYS A 182 -22.18 -9.39 7.02
CA CYS A 182 -21.30 -8.34 7.51
C CYS A 182 -21.67 -8.00 8.96
N GLN A 183 -20.79 -8.33 9.91
CA GLN A 183 -21.02 -8.04 11.33
C GLN A 183 -21.09 -6.54 11.68
N TYR A 184 -20.72 -5.66 10.74
CA TYR A 184 -20.79 -4.21 10.89
C TYR A 184 -22.03 -3.60 10.23
N ALA A 185 -22.82 -4.40 9.49
CA ALA A 185 -24.02 -3.91 8.83
C ALA A 185 -24.99 -3.36 9.87
N ARG A 186 -25.38 -2.09 9.70
CA ARG A 186 -26.50 -1.55 10.47
C ARG A 186 -27.75 -2.36 10.12
N PRO A 187 -28.64 -2.65 11.09
CA PRO A 187 -29.96 -3.19 10.78
C PRO A 187 -30.60 -2.29 9.74
N SER A 188 -31.08 -2.87 8.65
CA SER A 188 -31.87 -2.13 7.66
C SER A 188 -32.99 -1.41 8.41
N LEU A 189 -32.97 -0.08 8.41
CA LEU A 189 -34.13 0.72 8.78
C LEU A 189 -35.16 0.53 7.68
N ALA A 190 -35.82 -0.63 7.68
CA ALA A 190 -37.03 -0.83 6.92
C ALA A 190 -38.14 -0.04 7.63
N ALA A 191 -38.44 1.14 7.09
CA ALA A 191 -39.71 1.85 7.25
C ALA A 191 -40.20 2.23 5.85
#